data_AF-A0A482VJ85-F1
#
_entry.id   AF-A0A482VJ85-F1
#
_cell.length_a   1.000
_cell.length_b   1.000
_cell.length_c   1.000
_cell.angle_alpha   90.00
_cell.angle_beta   90.00
_cell.angle_gamma   90.00
#
_symmetry.space_group_name_H-M   'P 1'
#
loop_
_entity.id
_entity.type
_entity.pdbx_description
1 polymer ?
#
loop_
_entity_poly.entity_id
_entity_poly.type
_entity_poly.pdbx_seq_one_letter_code
_entity_poly.pdbx_strand_id
1 'polypeptide(L)'
;MEDNQDNLPCTPPEIREIAENTVGNLLPEKSSEDYNKQYQKFQIWCNDNNIQGISENILLAYFELQRRKYKASTLWTIYSMLRS
;
A
#
# COMPACT_ATOMS: atom_id res chain seq x y z
N MET A 1 -28.45 13.58 11.70
CA MET A 1 -28.41 12.16 11.30
C MET A 1 -28.05 12.16 9.85
N GLU A 2 -26.81 11.85 9.51
CA GLU A 2 -26.38 11.68 8.11
C GLU A 2 -25.39 10.53 8.09
N ASP A 3 -25.93 9.33 7.93
CA ASP A 3 -25.17 8.13 7.57
C ASP A 3 -25.39 7.95 6.07
N ASN A 4 -24.61 8.69 5.28
CA ASN A 4 -24.65 8.58 3.83
C ASN A 4 -23.70 7.43 3.42
N GLN A 5 -24.13 6.21 3.72
CA GLN A 5 -23.59 5.00 3.10
C GLN A 5 -23.81 5.13 1.59
N ASP A 6 -22.73 5.47 0.89
CA ASP A 6 -22.58 5.39 -0.55
C ASP A 6 -23.08 4.00 -1.00
N ASN A 7 -24.31 3.96 -1.50
CA ASN A 7 -24.92 2.76 -2.05
C ASN A 7 -24.14 2.45 -3.34
N LEU A 8 -23.12 1.58 -3.27
CA LEU A 8 -22.58 0.94 -4.47
C LEU A 8 -23.64 -0.04 -4.99
N PRO A 9 -24.36 0.27 -6.09
CA PRO A 9 -25.50 -0.55 -6.52
C PRO A 9 -25.07 -1.77 -7.35
N CYS A 10 -23.78 -2.11 -7.37
CA CYS A 10 -23.22 -3.10 -8.28
C CYS A 10 -22.66 -4.36 -7.59
N THR A 11 -22.74 -4.45 -6.27
CA THR A 11 -22.17 -5.58 -5.52
C THR A 11 -23.30 -6.40 -4.89
N PRO A 12 -23.54 -7.65 -5.35
CA PRO A 12 -24.52 -8.54 -4.74
C PRO A 12 -24.24 -8.74 -3.23
N PRO A 13 -25.27 -8.97 -2.40
CA PRO A 13 -25.11 -9.05 -0.94
C PRO A 13 -24.15 -10.16 -0.49
N GLU A 14 -24.08 -11.30 -1.18
CA GLU A 14 -23.08 -12.35 -0.93
C GLU A 14 -21.64 -11.86 -1.17
N ILE A 15 -21.42 -11.08 -2.21
CA ILE A 15 -20.09 -10.54 -2.54
C ILE A 15 -19.70 -9.41 -1.58
N ARG A 16 -20.69 -8.65 -1.08
CA ARG A 16 -20.47 -7.62 -0.06
C ARG A 16 -19.96 -8.23 1.25
N GLU A 17 -20.58 -9.31 1.72
CA GLU A 17 -20.15 -9.98 2.95
C GLU A 17 -18.71 -10.54 2.81
N ILE A 18 -18.36 -11.08 1.64
CA ILE A 18 -17.00 -11.52 1.34
C ILE A 18 -16.04 -10.32 1.35
N ALA A 19 -16.40 -9.21 0.72
CA ALA A 19 -15.57 -8.00 0.70
C ALA A 19 -15.36 -7.43 2.11
N GLU A 20 -16.43 -7.29 2.90
CA GLU A 20 -16.38 -6.78 4.28
C GLU A 20 -15.51 -7.67 5.19
N ASN A 21 -15.64 -8.99 5.09
CA ASN A 21 -14.78 -9.93 5.82
C ASN A 21 -13.31 -9.90 5.33
N THR A 22 -13.09 -9.57 4.06
CA THR A 22 -11.73 -9.46 3.49
C THR A 22 -11.05 -8.17 3.91
N VAL A 23 -11.77 -7.06 4.10
CA VAL A 23 -11.20 -5.78 4.57
C VAL A 23 -10.49 -5.94 5.93
N GLY A 24 -11.02 -6.79 6.82
CA GLY A 24 -10.37 -7.12 8.10
C GLY A 24 -9.05 -7.90 7.97
N ASN A 25 -8.82 -8.56 6.83
CA ASN A 25 -7.65 -9.40 6.52
C ASN A 25 -6.91 -8.94 5.25
N LEU A 26 -7.04 -7.66 4.88
CA LEU A 26 -6.57 -7.12 3.60
C LEU A 26 -5.07 -7.36 3.37
N LEU A 27 -4.31 -7.42 4.46
CA LEU A 27 -2.95 -7.94 4.48
C LEU A 27 -3.02 -9.44 4.79
N PRO A 28 -2.78 -10.35 3.81
CA PRO A 28 -2.64 -11.74 4.14
C PRO A 28 -1.51 -11.86 5.19
N GLU A 29 -1.81 -12.48 6.32
CA GLU A 29 -0.89 -12.63 7.46
C GLU A 29 0.50 -13.15 7.02
N LYS A 30 0.52 -13.99 5.97
CA LYS A 30 1.73 -14.50 5.31
C LYS A 30 2.62 -13.45 4.63
N SER A 31 2.06 -12.36 4.11
CA SER A 31 2.83 -11.32 3.42
C SER A 31 3.14 -10.12 4.30
N SER A 32 2.59 -10.06 5.53
CA SER A 32 2.89 -8.99 6.50
C SER A 32 4.40 -8.80 6.73
N GLU A 33 5.16 -9.90 6.75
CA GLU A 33 6.62 -9.84 6.86
C GLU A 33 7.29 -9.15 5.67
N ASP A 34 6.85 -9.43 4.44
CA ASP A 34 7.41 -8.82 3.23
C ASP A 34 7.04 -7.34 3.13
N TYR A 35 5.82 -6.97 3.51
CA TYR A 35 5.38 -5.58 3.61
C TYR A 35 6.24 -4.82 4.63
N ASN A 36 6.43 -5.38 5.83
CA ASN A 36 7.29 -4.77 6.85
C ASN A 36 8.73 -4.64 6.38
N LYS A 37 9.31 -5.68 5.76
CA LYS A 37 10.68 -5.61 5.20
C LYS A 37 10.80 -4.52 4.15
N GLN A 38 9.80 -4.37 3.29
CA GLN A 38 9.83 -3.36 2.23
C GLN A 38 9.64 -1.94 2.79
N TYR A 39 8.76 -1.77 3.78
CA TYR A 39 8.59 -0.53 4.52
C TYR A 39 9.85 -0.14 5.28
N GLN A 40 10.50 -1.08 5.96
CA GLN A 40 11.78 -0.85 6.65
C GLN A 40 12.87 -0.38 5.67
N LYS A 41 12.98 -0.97 4.48
CA LYS A 41 13.93 -0.50 3.45
C LYS A 41 13.66 0.95 3.05
N PHE A 42 12.39 1.34 2.93
CA PHE A 42 12.02 2.71 2.64
C PHE A 42 12.34 3.65 3.81
N GLN A 43 12.05 3.25 5.05
CA GLN A 43 12.38 4.03 6.25
C GLN A 43 13.89 4.24 6.43
N ILE A 44 14.70 3.20 6.20
CA ILE A 44 16.17 3.30 6.22
C ILE A 44 16.62 4.33 5.19
N TRP A 45 16.12 4.24 3.96
CA TRP A 45 16.45 5.22 2.92
C TRP A 45 16.02 6.65 3.32
N CYS A 46 14.84 6.81 3.93
CA CYS A 46 14.41 8.12 4.44
C CYS A 46 15.36 8.66 5.51
N ASN A 47 15.78 7.81 6.44
CA ASN A 47 16.71 8.18 7.51
C ASN A 47 18.10 8.55 6.96
N ASP A 48 18.62 7.77 6.01
CA ASP A 48 19.90 8.03 5.35
C ASP A 48 19.90 9.36 4.58
N ASN A 49 18.72 9.80 4.11
CA ASN A 49 18.54 11.05 3.37
C ASN A 49 18.00 12.21 4.25
N ASN A 50 17.96 12.05 5.58
CA ASN A 50 17.44 13.05 6.54
C ASN A 50 16.01 13.54 6.22
N ILE A 51 15.17 12.65 5.70
CA ILE A 51 13.79 12.96 5.32
C ILE A 51 12.90 12.90 6.56
N GLN A 52 12.37 14.05 6.97
CA GLN A 52 11.55 14.18 8.19
C GLN A 52 10.05 13.90 7.98
N GLY A 53 9.61 13.74 6.73
CA GLY A 53 8.20 13.49 6.41
C GLY A 53 8.02 12.76 5.08
N ILE A 54 7.03 11.87 5.03
CA ILE A 54 6.66 11.18 3.80
C ILE A 54 5.68 12.08 3.05
N SER A 55 6.07 12.50 1.85
CA SER A 55 5.19 13.18 0.90
C SER A 55 5.21 12.45 -0.44
N GLU A 56 4.27 12.78 -1.32
CA GLU A 56 4.23 12.19 -2.66
C GLU A 56 5.54 12.42 -3.44
N ASN A 57 6.16 13.59 -3.28
CA ASN A 57 7.46 13.89 -3.88
C ASN A 57 8.58 12.96 -3.41
N ILE A 58 8.56 12.59 -2.12
CA ILE A 58 9.53 11.64 -1.55
C ILE A 58 9.32 10.24 -2.12
N LEU A 59 8.07 9.80 -2.24
CA LEU A 59 7.74 8.52 -2.86
C LEU A 59 8.19 8.50 -4.32
N LEU A 60 7.89 9.53 -5.10
CA LEU A 60 8.32 9.64 -6.50
C LEU A 60 9.84 9.58 -6.65
N ALA A 61 10.58 10.31 -5.80
CA ALA A 61 12.04 10.29 -5.80
C ALA A 61 12.59 8.88 -5.46
N TYR A 62 12.03 8.24 -4.44
CA TYR A 62 12.39 6.88 -4.07
C TYR A 62 12.14 5.90 -5.23
N PHE A 63 10.96 5.94 -5.84
CA PHE A 63 10.61 5.03 -6.93
C PHE A 63 11.45 5.24 -8.20
N GLU A 64 11.82 6.49 -8.53
CA GLU A 64 12.74 6.74 -9.66
C GLU A 64 14.13 6.13 -9.40
N LEU A 65 14.63 6.19 -8.17
CA LEU A 65 15.88 5.52 -7.79
C LEU A 65 15.77 4.00 -7.85
N GLN A 66 14.61 3.45 -7.43
CA GLN A 66 14.35 2.02 -7.48
C GLN A 66 14.10 1.52 -8.93
N ARG A 67 13.66 2.38 -9.85
CA ARG A 67 13.40 2.04 -11.26
C ARG A 67 14.60 1.42 -11.97
N ARG A 68 15.81 1.81 -11.56
CA ARG A 68 17.07 1.28 -12.11
C ARG A 68 17.40 -0.12 -11.60
N LYS A 69 16.80 -0.53 -10.47
CA LYS A 69 17.09 -1.79 -9.77
C LYS A 69 16.00 -2.85 -10.01
N TYR A 70 14.76 -2.43 -10.22
CA TYR A 70 13.61 -3.32 -10.30
C TYR A 70 12.84 -3.17 -11.60
N LYS A 71 12.18 -4.25 -12.01
CA LYS A 71 11.22 -4.23 -13.12
C LYS A 71 9.96 -3.47 -12.70
N ALA A 72 9.24 -2.92 -13.68
CA ALA A 72 8.02 -2.14 -13.44
C ALA A 72 6.97 -2.87 -12.60
N SER A 73 6.76 -4.18 -12.83
CA SER A 73 5.81 -4.98 -12.05
C SER A 73 6.19 -5.05 -10.56
N THR A 74 7.47 -5.25 -10.26
CA THR A 74 7.98 -5.25 -8.89
C THR A 74 7.85 -3.89 -8.23
N LEU A 75 8.11 -2.79 -8.96
CA LEU A 75 7.91 -1.43 -8.45
C LEU A 75 6.46 -1.16 -8.09
N TRP A 76 5.52 -1.58 -8.95
CA TRP A 76 4.09 -1.47 -8.66
C TRP A 76 3.69 -2.28 -7.43
N THR A 77 4.24 -3.49 -7.26
CA THR A 77 4.04 -4.26 -6.02
C THR A 77 4.54 -3.49 -4.80
N ILE A 78 5.77 -2.94 -4.85
CA ILE A 78 6.34 -2.14 -3.76
C ILE A 78 5.50 -0.89 -3.48
N TYR A 79 5.02 -0.21 -4.52
CA TYR A 79 4.14 0.95 -4.41
C TYR A 79 2.81 0.59 -3.73
N SER A 80 2.16 -0.48 -4.17
CA SER A 80 0.95 -0.98 -3.53
C SER A 80 1.21 -1.35 -2.06
N MET A 81 2.36 -1.94 -1.75
CA MET A 81 2.75 -2.29 -0.38
C MET A 81 2.92 -1.08 0.53
N LEU A 82 3.52 0.01 0.04
CA LEU A 82 3.74 1.23 0.83
C LEU A 82 2.48 2.11 0.97
N ARG A 83 1.47 1.90 0.12
CA ARG A 83 0.21 2.67 0.12
C ARG A 83 -0.93 1.97 0.89
N SER A 84 -0.74 0.69 1.24
CA SER A 84 -1.73 -0.14 1.96
C SER A 84 -1.79 0.19 3.44
#